data_AF-A0A954ERA2-F1
#
_entry.id   AF-A0A954ERA2-F1
#
_cell.length_a   1.000
_cell.length_b   1.000
_cell.length_c   1.000
_cell.angle_alpha   90.00
_cell.angle_beta   90.00
_cell.angle_gamma   90.00
#
_symmetry.space_group_name_H-M   'P 1'
#
loop_
_entity.id
_entity.type
_entity.pdbx_description
1 polymer ?
#
loop_
_entity_poly.entity_id
_entity_poly.type
_entity_poly.pdbx_seq_one_letter_code
_entity_poly.pdbx_strand_id
1 'polypeptide(L)'
;MNLKILLPTAVVLDEPVAKIVAEGEDGFFCLLPRHVDFLSALAPGILTFTTDDELEHYVAIGEGILVKTGDLVRVSTRHAVRGTNLGELRETVAREFERIDDRERAARSAIAKLEADFARRFLGLGDHPRV
;
A
#
# COMPACT_ATOMS: atom_id res chain seq x y z
N MET A 1 -5.94 21.99 -5.40
CA MET A 1 -5.45 21.11 -4.31
C MET A 1 -4.54 20.08 -4.94
N ASN A 2 -3.44 19.66 -4.31
CA ASN A 2 -2.49 18.70 -4.88
C ASN A 2 -2.52 17.39 -4.07
N LEU A 3 -2.75 16.27 -4.74
CA LEU A 3 -2.79 14.95 -4.11
C LEU A 3 -1.47 14.22 -4.34
N LYS A 4 -0.83 13.80 -3.25
CA LYS A 4 0.35 12.93 -3.26
C LYS A 4 0.04 11.60 -2.60
N ILE A 5 0.27 10.50 -3.30
CA ILE A 5 0.17 9.14 -2.74
C ILE A 5 1.57 8.54 -2.69
N LEU A 6 1.98 8.15 -1.48
CA LEU A 6 3.34 7.79 -1.14
C LEU A 6 3.37 6.37 -0.60
N LEU A 7 4.24 5.55 -1.19
CA LEU A 7 4.72 4.30 -0.65
C LEU A 7 6.06 4.55 0.04
N PRO A 8 6.50 3.68 0.98
CA PRO A 8 7.83 3.76 1.54
C PRO A 8 8.95 3.74 0.49
N THR A 9 8.69 3.17 -0.68
CA THR A 9 9.68 2.95 -1.75
C THR A 9 9.50 3.85 -2.97
N ALA A 10 8.34 4.51 -3.15
CA ALA A 10 8.01 5.22 -4.38
C ALA A 10 6.88 6.23 -4.20
N VAL A 11 6.78 7.19 -5.13
CA VAL A 11 5.63 8.08 -5.28
C VAL A 11 4.70 7.48 -6.33
N VAL A 12 3.44 7.20 -5.97
CA VAL A 12 2.45 6.57 -6.86
C VAL A 12 1.67 7.61 -7.64
N LEU A 13 1.42 8.77 -7.02
CA LEU A 13 0.67 9.88 -7.60
C LEU A 13 1.18 11.20 -7.04
N ASP A 14 1.30 12.22 -7.88
CA ASP A 14 1.59 13.60 -7.49
C ASP A 14 0.99 14.55 -8.54
N GLU A 15 -0.29 14.88 -8.38
CA GLU A 15 -1.07 15.58 -9.39
C GLU A 15 -2.05 16.59 -8.76
N PRO A 16 -2.38 17.69 -9.46
CA PRO A 16 -3.45 18.59 -9.06
C PRO A 16 -4.81 17.90 -9.21
N VAL A 17 -5.69 18.11 -8.23
CA VAL A 17 -7.03 17.52 -8.17
C VAL A 17 -8.07 18.52 -7.65
N ALA A 18 -9.30 18.35 -8.12
CA ALA A 18 -10.46 19.15 -7.76
C ALA A 18 -11.27 18.52 -6.62
N LYS A 19 -11.27 17.18 -6.48
CA LYS A 19 -12.06 16.45 -5.49
C LYS A 19 -11.36 15.16 -5.10
N ILE A 20 -11.45 14.76 -3.83
CA ILE A 20 -10.95 13.47 -3.34
C ILE A 20 -12.04 12.83 -2.49
N VAL A 21 -12.31 11.54 -2.70
CA VAL A 21 -13.20 10.72 -1.88
C VAL A 21 -12.41 9.53 -1.38
N ALA A 22 -12.45 9.28 -0.07
CA ALA A 22 -11.75 8.17 0.55
C ALA A 22 -12.56 7.61 1.73
N GLU A 23 -12.19 6.41 2.16
CA GLU A 23 -12.77 5.72 3.30
C GLU A 23 -11.78 5.76 4.47
N GLY A 24 -12.22 6.31 5.59
CA GLY A 24 -11.53 6.22 6.87
C GLY A 24 -12.15 5.14 7.76
N GLU A 25 -11.58 4.93 8.94
CA GLU A 25 -12.14 3.97 9.92
C GLU A 25 -13.57 4.33 10.35
N ASP A 26 -13.91 5.62 10.38
CA ASP A 26 -15.24 6.13 10.75
C ASP A 26 -16.20 6.26 9.54
N GLY A 27 -15.78 5.81 8.36
CA GLY A 27 -16.57 5.81 7.12
C GLY A 27 -16.06 6.76 6.04
N PHE A 28 -16.93 7.06 5.07
CA PHE A 28 -16.57 7.83 3.87
C PHE A 28 -16.51 9.33 4.11
N PHE A 29 -15.52 9.97 3.51
CA PHE A 29 -15.38 11.43 3.50
C PHE A 29 -14.96 11.96 2.14
N CYS A 30 -15.27 13.23 1.90
CA CYS A 30 -14.95 13.94 0.67
C CYS A 30 -14.19 15.23 0.99
N LEU A 31 -13.05 15.42 0.34
CA LEU A 31 -12.24 16.63 0.43
C LEU A 31 -12.40 17.46 -0.84
N LEU A 32 -12.78 18.72 -0.65
CA LEU A 32 -12.83 19.75 -1.67
C LEU A 32 -11.74 20.82 -1.40
N PRO A 33 -11.44 21.69 -2.38
CA PRO A 33 -10.49 22.77 -2.17
C PRO A 33 -10.93 23.66 -1.00
N ARG A 34 -9.97 24.11 -0.19
CA ARG A 34 -10.20 24.88 1.06
C ARG A 34 -10.95 24.13 2.17
N HIS A 35 -11.03 22.79 2.11
CA HIS A 35 -11.39 22.01 3.29
C HIS A 35 -10.45 22.36 4.46
N VAL A 36 -10.92 22.31 5.72
CA VAL A 36 -10.06 22.52 6.88
C VAL A 36 -8.94 21.48 6.91
N ASP A 37 -7.82 21.80 7.58
CA ASP A 37 -6.77 20.82 7.80
C ASP A 37 -7.33 19.58 8.50
N PHE A 38 -6.97 18.40 7.98
CA PHE A 38 -7.66 17.15 8.28
C PHE A 38 -6.66 16.00 8.32
N LEU A 39 -6.85 15.10 9.28
CA LEU A 39 -6.05 13.91 9.49
C LEU A 39 -7.01 12.73 9.67
N SER A 40 -6.77 11.64 8.95
CA SER A 40 -7.58 10.43 9.10
C SER A 40 -6.75 9.18 8.83
N ALA A 41 -7.03 8.13 9.59
CA ALA A 41 -6.61 6.77 9.27
C ALA A 41 -7.51 6.22 8.15
N LEU A 42 -6.89 5.68 7.11
CA LEU A 42 -7.58 5.13 5.94
C LEU A 42 -7.83 3.64 6.12
N ALA A 43 -9.05 3.21 5.81
CA ALA A 43 -9.37 1.80 5.65
C ALA A 43 -8.88 1.29 4.28
N PRO A 44 -8.60 -0.02 4.13
CA PRO A 44 -8.31 -0.61 2.82
C PRO A 44 -9.52 -0.42 1.89
N GLY A 45 -9.31 0.16 0.72
CA GLY A 45 -10.42 0.48 -0.17
C GLY A 45 -10.00 1.20 -1.44
N ILE A 46 -10.97 1.89 -2.03
CA ILE A 46 -10.77 2.66 -3.27
C ILE A 46 -10.81 4.14 -2.91
N LEU A 47 -9.70 4.83 -3.15
CA LEU A 47 -9.64 6.28 -3.18
C LEU A 47 -9.98 6.74 -4.60
N THR A 48 -10.94 7.66 -4.68
CA THR A 48 -11.37 8.26 -5.93
C THR A 48 -10.98 9.72 -5.94
N PHE A 49 -10.46 10.22 -7.06
CA PHE A 49 -10.18 11.64 -7.22
C PHE A 49 -10.62 12.13 -8.59
N THR A 50 -10.94 13.42 -8.67
CA THR A 50 -11.33 14.08 -9.92
C THR A 50 -10.29 15.14 -10.27
N THR A 51 -9.82 15.14 -11.51
CA THR A 51 -8.92 16.17 -12.03
C THR A 51 -9.69 17.43 -12.45
N ASP A 52 -8.97 18.48 -12.83
CA ASP A 52 -9.59 19.73 -13.30
C ASP A 52 -10.39 19.55 -14.60
N ASP A 53 -10.10 18.50 -15.38
CA ASP A 53 -10.84 18.12 -16.60
C ASP A 53 -12.14 17.33 -16.32
N GLU A 54 -12.58 17.29 -15.06
CA GLU A 54 -13.75 16.53 -14.57
C GLU A 54 -13.67 15.00 -14.77
N LEU A 55 -12.48 14.47 -15.05
CA LEU A 55 -12.26 13.02 -15.18
C LEU A 55 -12.08 12.38 -13.81
N GLU A 56 -12.83 11.30 -13.57
CA GLU A 56 -12.74 10.53 -12.34
C GLU A 56 -11.72 9.40 -12.47
N HIS A 57 -10.83 9.30 -11.49
CA HIS A 57 -9.75 8.31 -11.44
C HIS A 57 -9.81 7.52 -10.13
N TYR A 58 -9.33 6.28 -10.19
CA TYR A 58 -9.40 5.33 -9.08
C TYR A 58 -8.02 4.86 -8.66
N VAL A 59 -7.80 4.78 -7.36
CA VAL A 59 -6.60 4.23 -6.76
C VAL A 59 -7.03 3.26 -5.67
N ALA A 60 -6.64 1.99 -5.81
CA ALA A 60 -6.76 1.05 -4.71
C ALA A 60 -5.66 1.36 -3.70
N ILE A 61 -6.04 1.55 -2.45
CA ILE A 61 -5.15 1.86 -1.35
C ILE A 61 -5.34 0.83 -0.24
N GLY A 62 -4.23 0.43 0.40
CA GLY A 62 -4.29 -0.29 1.66
C GLY A 62 -4.47 0.66 2.84
N GLU A 63 -4.36 0.11 4.04
CA GLU A 63 -4.32 0.91 5.28
C GLU A 63 -3.23 1.99 5.20
N GLY A 64 -3.50 3.15 5.76
CA GLY A 64 -2.59 4.28 5.69
C GLY A 64 -3.08 5.50 6.46
N ILE A 65 -2.34 6.59 6.31
CA ILE A 65 -2.69 7.88 6.92
C ILE A 65 -2.85 8.91 5.82
N LEU A 66 -3.98 9.63 5.85
CA LEU A 66 -4.22 10.82 5.03
C LEU A 66 -3.99 12.07 5.88
N VAL A 67 -3.18 12.98 5.36
CA VAL A 67 -2.95 14.31 5.95
C VAL A 67 -3.26 15.37 4.90
N LYS A 68 -4.23 16.24 5.19
CA LYS A 68 -4.52 17.44 4.42
C LYS A 68 -4.03 18.66 5.20
N THR A 69 -3.18 19.46 4.57
CA THR A 69 -2.67 20.72 5.12
C THR A 69 -2.60 21.78 4.03
N GLY A 70 -3.30 22.91 4.22
CA GLY A 70 -3.37 23.96 3.19
C GLY A 70 -3.96 23.44 1.88
N ASP A 71 -3.21 23.50 0.78
CA ASP A 71 -3.65 22.94 -0.52
C ASP A 71 -3.11 21.54 -0.82
N LEU A 72 -2.41 20.92 0.13
CA LEU A 72 -1.71 19.66 -0.08
C LEU A 72 -2.35 18.52 0.69
N VAL A 73 -2.66 17.44 -0.01
CA VAL A 73 -3.16 16.18 0.53
C VAL A 73 -2.10 15.11 0.32
N ARG A 74 -1.66 14.46 1.40
CA ARG A 74 -0.69 13.37 1.38
C ARG A 74 -1.33 12.11 1.91
N VAL A 75 -1.18 11.01 1.18
CA VAL A 75 -1.57 9.68 1.61
C VAL A 75 -0.30 8.85 1.74
N SER A 76 -0.05 8.33 2.93
CA SER A 76 1.05 7.39 3.19
C SER A 76 0.47 6.00 3.44
N THR A 77 0.78 5.05 2.57
CA THR A 77 0.28 3.66 2.66
C THR A 77 1.37 2.68 2.26
N ARG A 78 1.23 1.41 2.63
CA ARG A 78 2.14 0.33 2.21
C ARG A 78 1.83 -0.20 0.82
N HIS A 79 0.58 -0.05 0.38
CA HIS A 79 0.10 -0.58 -0.89
C HIS A 79 -0.79 0.46 -1.57
N ALA A 80 -0.48 0.80 -2.82
CA ALA A 80 -1.27 1.69 -3.64
C ALA A 80 -1.10 1.31 -5.10
N VAL A 81 -2.21 1.20 -5.80
CA VAL A 81 -2.27 0.81 -7.21
C VAL A 81 -3.23 1.75 -7.92
N ARG A 82 -2.74 2.49 -8.92
CA ARG A 82 -3.58 3.33 -9.77
C ARG A 82 -4.24 2.47 -10.85
N GLY A 83 -5.53 2.68 -11.07
CA GLY A 83 -6.29 2.04 -12.15
C GLY A 83 -6.98 3.07 -13.03
N THR A 84 -7.02 2.80 -14.34
CA THR A 84 -7.70 3.65 -15.32
C THR A 84 -9.22 3.52 -15.23
N ASN A 85 -9.71 2.36 -14.82
CA ASN A 85 -11.11 2.06 -14.52
C ASN A 85 -11.21 0.99 -13.43
N LEU A 86 -12.41 0.80 -12.86
CA LEU A 86 -12.64 -0.17 -11.78
C LEU A 86 -12.40 -1.63 -12.19
N GLY A 87 -12.64 -1.97 -13.45
CA GLY A 87 -12.42 -3.32 -13.98
C GLY A 87 -10.93 -3.69 -13.98
N GLU A 88 -10.11 -2.84 -14.59
CA GLU A 88 -8.64 -2.94 -14.60
C GLU A 88 -8.05 -2.84 -13.20
N LEU A 89 -8.64 -2.01 -12.32
CA LEU A 89 -8.18 -1.88 -10.96
C LEU A 89 -8.34 -3.20 -10.21
N ARG A 90 -9.49 -3.88 -10.35
CA ARG A 90 -9.73 -5.18 -9.72
C ARG A 90 -8.69 -6.21 -10.15
N GLU A 91 -8.42 -6.30 -11.45
CA GLU A 91 -7.40 -7.23 -11.96
C GLU A 91 -6.00 -6.89 -11.47
N THR A 92 -5.64 -5.61 -11.44
CA THR A 92 -4.31 -5.17 -11.01
C THR A 92 -4.10 -5.40 -9.52
N VAL A 93 -5.13 -5.16 -8.72
CA VAL A 93 -5.15 -5.47 -7.29
C VAL A 93 -4.99 -6.98 -7.08
N ALA A 94 -5.74 -7.82 -7.81
CA ALA A 94 -5.61 -9.28 -7.71
C ALA A 94 -4.18 -9.75 -8.04
N ARG A 95 -3.57 -9.23 -9.11
CA ARG A 95 -2.19 -9.55 -9.50
C ARG A 95 -1.16 -9.14 -8.44
N GLU A 96 -1.31 -7.96 -7.82
CA GLU A 96 -0.41 -7.55 -6.75
C GLU A 96 -0.60 -8.37 -5.47
N PHE A 97 -1.83 -8.76 -5.13
CA PHE A 97 -2.08 -9.69 -4.02
C PHE A 97 -1.41 -11.06 -4.24
N GLU A 98 -1.53 -11.64 -5.45
CA GLU A 98 -0.84 -12.89 -5.80
C GLU A 98 0.69 -12.74 -5.65
N ARG A 99 1.25 -11.63 -6.13
CA ARG A 99 2.70 -11.37 -6.05
C ARG A 99 3.20 -11.21 -4.61
N ILE A 100 2.39 -10.63 -3.73
CA ILE A 100 2.71 -10.49 -2.31
C ILE A 100 2.72 -11.88 -1.64
N ASP A 101 1.72 -12.72 -1.92
CA ASP A 101 1.64 -14.08 -1.35
C ASP A 101 2.82 -14.95 -1.78
N ASP A 102 3.21 -14.88 -3.06
CA ASP A 102 4.37 -15.62 -3.57
C ASP A 102 5.69 -15.21 -2.90
N ARG A 103 5.90 -13.91 -2.69
CA ARG A 103 7.08 -13.39 -1.99
C ARG A 103 7.11 -13.82 -0.53
N GLU A 104 5.98 -13.76 0.16
CA GLU A 104 5.88 -14.19 1.54
C GLU A 104 6.17 -15.69 1.68
N ARG A 105 5.59 -16.51 0.79
CA ARG A 105 5.82 -17.95 0.73
C ARG A 105 7.30 -18.27 0.46
N ALA A 106 7.94 -17.56 -0.47
CA ALA A 106 9.35 -17.72 -0.78
C ALA A 106 10.25 -17.34 0.42
N ALA A 107 9.96 -16.23 1.10
CA ALA A 107 10.70 -15.80 2.28
C ALA A 107 10.60 -16.81 3.43
N ARG A 108 9.38 -17.29 3.73
CA ARG A 108 9.15 -18.34 4.74
C ARG A 108 9.89 -19.63 4.40
N SER A 109 9.88 -20.03 3.13
CA SER A 109 10.62 -21.23 2.66
C SER A 109 12.13 -21.07 2.82
N ALA A 110 12.68 -19.89 2.54
CA ALA A 110 14.10 -19.60 2.73
C ALA A 110 14.51 -19.68 4.21
N ILE A 111 13.71 -19.11 5.11
CA ILE A 111 13.95 -19.16 6.56
C ILE A 111 13.92 -20.61 7.05
N ALA A 112 12.90 -21.39 6.69
CA ALA A 112 12.79 -22.79 7.10
C ALA A 112 13.99 -23.64 6.62
N LYS A 113 14.50 -23.37 5.41
CA LYS A 113 15.73 -24.02 4.91
C LYS A 113 16.96 -23.64 5.73
N LEU A 114 17.13 -22.36 6.06
CA LEU A 114 18.22 -21.88 6.90
C LEU A 114 18.18 -22.52 8.30
N GLU A 115 17.00 -22.63 8.91
CA GLU A 115 16.81 -23.30 10.20
C GLU A 115 17.17 -24.79 10.14
N ALA A 116 16.71 -25.50 9.11
CA ALA A 116 17.01 -26.91 8.91
C ALA A 116 18.51 -27.16 8.68
N ASP A 117 19.16 -26.34 7.87
CA ASP A 117 20.59 -26.43 7.61
C ASP A 117 21.42 -26.10 8.87
N PHE A 118 20.97 -25.13 9.67
CA PHE A 118 21.60 -24.81 10.95
C PHE A 118 21.51 -25.99 11.92
N ALA A 119 20.33 -26.60 12.08
CA ALA A 119 20.14 -27.77 12.95
C ALA A 119 21.01 -28.96 12.52
N ARG A 120 21.09 -29.24 11.21
CA ARG A 120 21.95 -30.32 10.66
C ARG A 120 23.43 -30.08 10.92
N ARG A 121 23.92 -28.85 10.70
CA ARG A 121 25.33 -28.50 10.96
C ARG A 121 25.66 -28.57 12.45
N PHE A 122 24.74 -28.14 13.31
CA PHE A 122 24.94 -28.17 14.76
C PHE A 122 24.98 -29.61 15.31
N LEU A 123 24.10 -30.50 14.84
CA LEU A 123 24.14 -31.92 15.20
C LEU A 123 25.41 -32.61 14.67
N GLY A 124 25.87 -32.28 13.46
CA GLY A 124 27.11 -32.81 12.90
C GLY A 124 28.39 -32.35 13.62
N LEU A 125 28.35 -31.22 14.35
CA LEU A 125 29.45 -30.75 15.19
C LEU A 125 29.55 -31.50 16.53
N GLY A 126 28.51 -32.22 16.94
CA GLY A 126 28.51 -33.06 18.14
C GLY A 126 29.13 -34.45 17.97
N ASP A 127 29.38 -34.87 16.73
CA ASP A 127 29.76 -36.25 16.36
C ASP A 127 31.27 -36.43 16.10
N HIS A 128 32.11 -35.48 16.52
CA HIS A 128 33.58 -35.68 16.53
C HIS A 128 33.99 -36.46 17.79
N PRO A 129 34.52 -37.69 17.67
CA PRO A 129 35.04 -38.42 18.82
C PRO A 129 36.21 -37.63 19.41
N ARG A 130 36.10 -37.30 20.70
CA ARG A 130 37.23 -36.76 21.48
C ARG A 130 38.30 -37.85 21.52
N VAL A 131 39.43 -37.56 20.87
CA VAL A 131 40.66 -38.36 20.90
C VAL A 131 41.22 -38.41 22.32
#